data_AF-A0A7K1BPB3-F1
#
_entry.id   AF-A0A7K1BPB3-F1
#
_cell.length_a   1.000
_cell.length_b   1.000
_cell.length_c   1.000
_cell.angle_alpha   90.00
_cell.angle_beta   90.00
_cell.angle_gamma   90.00
#
_symmetry.space_group_name_H-M   'P 1'
#
loop_
_entity.id
_entity.type
_entity.pdbx_description
1 polymer ?
#
loop_
_entity_poly.entity_id
_entity_poly.type
_entity_poly.pdbx_seq_one_letter_code
_entity_poly.pdbx_strand_id
1 'polypeptide(L)'
;ISPTTIRPGIAELIANEAALGAEGHIVLKMNSLVDAALIDSLYAASQAGTRVDLIVRGICCLRPGVPGLSENIHVRSIVGRYLEHSRIYYFKHGAAGAPVYYIGSADLMPRNLDRRVEALVPVEDPLLQARLHEILDVNLEDDSLAWALGPDTTWSRVLGTDQFDTHRRFEAIALERRF
;
A
#
# COMPACT_ATOMS: atom_id res chain seq x y z
N ILE A 1 8.50 -12.66 9.29
CA ILE A 1 9.85 -12.23 9.76
C ILE A 1 10.87 -12.27 8.62
N SER A 2 11.56 -11.16 8.36
CA SER A 2 12.72 -11.16 7.44
C SER A 2 13.95 -11.80 8.11
N PRO A 3 14.83 -12.46 7.35
CA PRO A 3 14.81 -12.56 5.88
C PRO A 3 14.07 -13.78 5.32
N THR A 4 13.37 -14.54 6.16
CA THR A 4 12.89 -15.87 5.78
C THR A 4 11.49 -15.90 5.19
N THR A 5 10.56 -15.11 5.71
CA THR A 5 9.12 -15.31 5.46
C THR A 5 8.41 -14.10 4.87
N ILE A 6 8.95 -12.87 5.01
CA ILE A 6 8.25 -11.67 4.52
C ILE A 6 8.15 -11.66 3.00
N ARG A 7 9.27 -11.77 2.27
CA ARG A 7 9.26 -11.76 0.80
C ARG A 7 8.37 -12.88 0.21
N PRO A 8 8.57 -14.18 0.54
CA PRO A 8 7.74 -15.23 -0.03
C PRO A 8 6.26 -15.11 0.38
N GLY A 9 5.96 -14.72 1.62
CA GLY A 9 4.58 -14.56 2.08
C GLY A 9 3.84 -13.41 1.36
N ILE A 10 4.50 -12.28 1.13
CA ILE A 10 3.91 -11.19 0.34
C ILE A 10 3.71 -11.62 -1.12
N ALA A 11 4.69 -12.30 -1.72
CA ALA A 11 4.56 -12.78 -3.10
C ALA A 11 3.38 -13.74 -3.26
N GLU A 12 3.14 -14.64 -2.29
CA GLU A 12 1.97 -15.53 -2.26
C GLU A 12 0.65 -14.75 -2.17
N LEU A 13 0.57 -13.75 -1.29
CA LEU A 13 -0.62 -12.90 -1.17
C LEU A 13 -0.90 -12.12 -2.46
N ILE A 14 0.13 -11.59 -3.12
CA ILE A 14 -0.02 -10.92 -4.43
C ILE A 14 -0.52 -11.92 -5.48
N ALA A 15 0.01 -13.14 -5.50
CA ALA A 15 -0.41 -14.16 -6.45
C ALA A 15 -1.87 -14.60 -6.24
N ASN A 16 -2.34 -14.65 -4.99
CA ASN A 16 -3.72 -14.97 -4.67
C ASN A 16 -4.69 -13.91 -5.22
N GLU A 17 -4.36 -12.62 -5.07
CA GLU A 17 -5.17 -11.55 -5.67
C GLU A 17 -5.13 -11.56 -7.19
N ALA A 18 -3.94 -11.83 -7.77
CA ALA A 18 -3.77 -11.97 -9.21
C ALA A 18 -4.67 -13.06 -9.81
N ALA A 19 -4.82 -14.18 -9.11
CA ALA A 19 -5.69 -15.29 -9.54
C ALA A 19 -7.18 -14.90 -9.61
N LEU A 20 -7.59 -13.84 -8.91
CA LEU A 20 -8.95 -13.31 -8.91
C LEU A 20 -9.15 -12.20 -9.96
N GLY A 21 -8.07 -11.76 -10.62
CA GLY A 21 -8.10 -10.73 -11.65
C GLY A 21 -8.77 -9.44 -11.16
N ALA A 22 -9.80 -8.98 -11.88
CA ALA A 22 -10.54 -7.76 -11.57
C ALA A 22 -11.23 -7.75 -10.19
N GLU A 23 -11.49 -8.93 -9.61
CA GLU A 23 -12.04 -9.02 -8.25
C GLU A 23 -10.98 -8.83 -7.17
N GLY A 24 -9.70 -8.99 -7.51
CA GLY A 24 -8.58 -8.82 -6.58
C GLY A 24 -8.29 -7.35 -6.27
N HIS A 25 -7.85 -7.08 -5.05
CA HIS A 25 -7.46 -5.73 -4.63
C HIS A 25 -6.33 -5.75 -3.60
N ILE A 26 -5.28 -4.99 -3.91
CA ILE A 26 -4.08 -4.83 -3.08
C ILE A 26 -3.96 -3.36 -2.70
N VAL A 27 -3.74 -3.07 -1.41
CA VAL A 27 -3.37 -1.72 -0.94
C VAL A 27 -2.13 -1.80 -0.07
N LEU A 28 -1.02 -1.20 -0.52
CA LEU A 28 0.24 -1.22 0.22
C LEU A 28 0.69 0.19 0.59
N LYS A 29 0.81 0.45 1.89
CA LYS A 29 1.36 1.68 2.45
C LYS A 29 2.73 1.42 3.04
N MET A 30 3.75 2.17 2.62
CA MET A 30 5.13 2.05 3.12
C MET A 30 5.98 3.29 2.81
N ASN A 31 7.23 3.30 3.29
CA ASN A 31 8.14 4.40 2.97
C ASN A 31 8.86 4.17 1.65
N SER A 32 9.18 2.93 1.28
CA SER A 32 9.94 2.66 0.06
C SER A 32 9.63 1.30 -0.56
N LEU A 33 9.54 1.30 -1.89
CA LEU A 33 9.32 0.12 -2.74
C LEU A 33 10.45 0.02 -3.77
N VAL A 34 11.34 -0.95 -3.60
CA VAL A 34 12.57 -1.12 -4.38
C VAL A 34 12.87 -2.60 -4.72
N ASP A 35 12.27 -3.55 -4.01
CA ASP A 35 12.50 -4.97 -4.25
C ASP A 35 11.96 -5.41 -5.62
N ALA A 36 12.87 -5.77 -6.54
CA ALA A 36 12.52 -6.08 -7.92
C ALA A 36 11.56 -7.27 -8.05
N ALA A 37 11.75 -8.34 -7.26
CA ALA A 37 10.90 -9.52 -7.33
C ALA A 37 9.45 -9.23 -6.92
N LEU A 38 9.26 -8.43 -5.87
CA LEU A 38 7.92 -8.00 -5.46
C LEU A 38 7.32 -6.97 -6.44
N ILE A 39 8.12 -6.09 -7.05
CA ILE A 39 7.65 -5.20 -8.12
C ILE A 39 7.15 -6.01 -9.32
N ASP A 40 7.90 -7.02 -9.76
CA ASP A 40 7.49 -7.92 -10.86
C ASP A 40 6.21 -8.67 -10.52
N SER A 41 6.04 -9.09 -9.26
CA SER A 41 4.80 -9.72 -8.79
C SER A 41 3.61 -8.76 -8.87
N LEU A 42 3.79 -7.48 -8.50
CA LEU A 42 2.75 -6.47 -8.61
C LEU A 42 2.38 -6.17 -10.06
N TYR A 43 3.36 -6.16 -10.98
CA TYR A 43 3.07 -6.06 -12.42
C TYR A 43 2.26 -7.26 -12.92
N ALA A 44 2.62 -8.48 -12.52
CA ALA A 44 1.86 -9.68 -12.88
C ALA A 44 0.40 -9.61 -12.38
N ALA A 45 0.18 -9.13 -11.14
CA ALA A 45 -1.16 -8.91 -10.62
C ALA A 45 -1.93 -7.86 -11.44
N SER A 46 -1.29 -6.73 -11.78
CA SER A 46 -1.91 -5.73 -12.65
C SER A 46 -2.28 -6.30 -14.02
N GLN A 47 -1.41 -7.10 -14.64
CA GLN A 47 -1.69 -7.74 -15.93
C GLN A 47 -2.87 -8.72 -15.87
N ALA A 48 -3.09 -9.36 -14.72
CA ALA A 48 -4.26 -10.21 -14.49
C ALA A 48 -5.57 -9.42 -14.28
N GLY A 49 -5.49 -8.08 -14.14
CA GLY A 49 -6.65 -7.20 -13.90
C GLY A 49 -6.80 -6.74 -12.46
N THR A 50 -5.94 -7.20 -11.54
CA THR A 50 -6.00 -6.85 -10.12
C THR A 50 -5.73 -5.37 -9.90
N ARG A 51 -6.60 -4.72 -9.13
CA ARG A 51 -6.40 -3.33 -8.70
C ARG A 51 -5.29 -3.28 -7.65
N VAL A 52 -4.32 -2.39 -7.84
CA VAL A 52 -3.23 -2.17 -6.89
C VAL A 52 -3.13 -0.68 -6.56
N ASP A 53 -3.32 -0.32 -5.29
CA ASP A 53 -3.10 1.03 -4.80
C ASP A 53 -1.87 1.07 -3.88
N LEU A 54 -0.90 1.93 -4.21
CA LEU A 54 0.35 2.05 -3.49
C LEU A 54 0.45 3.45 -2.87
N ILE A 55 0.64 3.51 -1.55
CA ILE A 55 0.90 4.74 -0.79
C ILE A 55 2.36 4.73 -0.36
N VAL A 56 3.24 5.35 -1.17
CA VAL A 56 4.70 5.32 -1.00
C VAL A 56 5.24 6.72 -0.79
N ARG A 57 5.70 7.02 0.43
CA ARG A 57 6.18 8.37 0.80
C ARG A 57 7.58 8.72 0.26
N GLY A 58 8.44 7.72 0.09
CA GLY A 58 9.86 7.88 -0.24
C GLY A 58 10.19 7.33 -1.62
N ILE A 59 11.13 6.38 -1.68
CA ILE A 59 11.62 5.84 -2.96
C ILE A 59 10.61 4.84 -3.52
N CYS A 60 10.19 5.04 -4.76
CA CYS A 60 9.39 4.08 -5.52
C CYS A 60 10.10 3.76 -6.85
N CYS A 61 10.50 2.52 -7.05
CA CYS A 61 11.09 2.05 -8.31
C CYS A 61 10.06 1.44 -9.28
N LEU A 62 8.81 1.30 -8.85
CA LEU A 62 7.70 0.83 -9.68
C LEU A 62 7.21 1.97 -10.59
N ARG A 63 6.90 1.64 -11.85
CA ARG A 63 6.34 2.57 -12.83
C ARG A 63 4.85 2.25 -13.07
N PRO A 64 3.90 3.06 -12.57
CA PRO A 64 2.46 2.83 -12.75
C PRO A 64 1.98 3.23 -14.15
N GLY A 65 0.80 2.77 -14.56
CA GLY A 65 0.10 3.23 -15.76
C GLY A 65 0.75 2.86 -17.11
N VAL A 66 1.66 1.89 -17.15
CA VAL A 66 2.28 1.42 -18.40
C VAL A 66 1.33 0.43 -19.08
N PRO A 67 0.91 0.69 -20.34
CA PRO A 67 0.02 -0.20 -21.08
C PRO A 67 0.54 -1.64 -21.15
N GLY A 68 -0.33 -2.61 -20.84
CA GLY A 68 0.01 -4.05 -20.82
C GLY A 68 0.92 -4.48 -19.67
N LEU A 69 1.24 -3.61 -18.71
CA LEU A 69 2.13 -3.92 -17.58
C LEU A 69 1.58 -3.46 -16.22
N SER A 70 1.17 -2.21 -16.10
CA SER A 70 0.84 -1.58 -14.81
C SER A 70 -0.38 -0.65 -14.86
N GLU A 71 -1.28 -0.87 -15.82
CA GLU A 71 -2.51 -0.07 -16.01
C GLU A 71 -3.43 -0.05 -14.78
N ASN A 72 -3.40 -1.12 -13.97
CA ASN A 72 -4.22 -1.24 -12.76
C ASN A 72 -3.47 -0.83 -11.49
N ILE A 73 -2.25 -0.30 -11.61
CA ILE A 73 -1.44 0.17 -10.49
C ILE A 73 -1.49 1.69 -10.37
N HIS A 74 -1.93 2.16 -9.21
CA HIS A 74 -1.97 3.57 -8.85
C HIS A 74 -0.97 3.82 -7.73
N VAL A 75 -0.10 4.80 -7.91
CA VAL A 75 0.91 5.17 -6.91
C VAL A 75 0.66 6.60 -6.46
N ARG A 76 0.54 6.79 -5.15
CA ARG A 76 0.47 8.10 -4.52
C ARG A 76 1.44 8.25 -3.35
N SER A 77 1.74 9.49 -3.00
CA SER A 77 2.54 9.88 -1.85
C SER A 77 1.81 10.99 -1.10
N ILE A 78 1.67 10.86 0.21
CA ILE A 78 1.09 11.90 1.07
C ILE A 78 2.25 12.67 1.70
N VAL A 79 2.35 13.96 1.38
CA VAL A 79 3.42 14.84 1.88
C VAL A 79 2.80 16.06 2.54
N GLY A 80 2.82 16.09 3.87
CA GLY A 80 2.27 17.17 4.67
C GLY A 80 3.10 17.46 5.91
N ARG A 81 2.42 17.87 6.97
CA ARG A 81 3.04 18.23 8.26
C ARG A 81 3.70 17.03 8.94
N TYR A 82 3.01 15.89 8.96
CA TYR A 82 3.52 14.66 9.56
C TYR A 82 4.30 13.81 8.55
N LEU A 83 5.28 13.09 9.07
CA LEU A 83 6.04 12.12 8.31
C LEU A 83 5.26 10.80 8.26
N GLU A 84 4.69 10.47 7.11
CA GLU A 84 4.10 9.14 6.88
C GLU A 84 5.16 8.07 7.07
N HIS A 85 5.09 7.32 8.18
CA HIS A 85 6.05 6.27 8.53
C HIS A 85 5.36 4.92 8.86
N SER A 86 4.03 4.88 8.94
CA SER A 86 3.32 3.62 9.09
C SER A 86 3.50 2.74 7.86
N ARG A 87 3.58 1.43 8.08
CA ARG A 87 3.51 0.43 7.01
C ARG A 87 2.32 -0.47 7.26
N ILE A 88 1.41 -0.51 6.29
CA ILE A 88 0.16 -1.26 6.33
C ILE A 88 0.04 -1.98 4.98
N TYR A 89 -0.23 -3.27 5.03
CA TYR A 89 -0.37 -4.11 3.84
C TYR A 89 -1.75 -4.75 3.90
N TYR A 90 -2.56 -4.50 2.88
CA TYR A 90 -3.90 -5.02 2.76
C TYR A 90 -4.02 -5.84 1.48
N PHE A 91 -4.68 -6.98 1.62
CA PHE A 91 -5.10 -7.85 0.54
C PHE A 91 -6.56 -8.21 0.80
N LYS A 92 -7.43 -8.00 -0.19
CA LYS A 92 -8.87 -8.29 -0.11
C LYS A 92 -9.17 -9.78 0.12
N HIS A 93 -8.29 -10.67 -0.30
CA HIS A 93 -8.40 -12.13 -0.23
C HIS A 93 -7.09 -12.77 0.24
N GLY A 94 -6.99 -13.01 1.55
CA GLY A 94 -5.97 -13.89 2.12
C GLY A 94 -6.23 -15.38 1.79
N ALA A 95 -5.45 -16.27 2.42
CA ALA A 95 -5.50 -17.72 2.15
C ALA A 95 -6.89 -18.36 2.35
N ALA A 96 -7.74 -17.81 3.22
CA ALA A 96 -9.11 -18.28 3.46
C ALA A 96 -10.18 -17.52 2.65
N GLY A 97 -9.79 -16.66 1.71
CA GLY A 97 -10.69 -15.81 0.92
C GLY A 97 -11.23 -14.58 1.67
N ALA A 98 -10.84 -14.36 2.92
CA ALA A 98 -11.19 -13.19 3.71
C ALA A 98 -10.11 -12.10 3.63
N PRO A 99 -10.44 -10.82 3.82
CA PRO A 99 -9.45 -9.74 3.83
C PRO A 99 -8.41 -9.93 4.92
N VAL A 100 -7.15 -9.61 4.61
CA VAL A 100 -6.03 -9.68 5.56
C VAL A 100 -5.30 -8.34 5.63
N TYR A 101 -4.91 -7.98 6.84
CA TYR A 101 -4.20 -6.76 7.15
C TYR A 101 -2.91 -7.11 7.89
N TYR A 102 -1.81 -6.51 7.46
CA TYR A 102 -0.54 -6.59 8.17
C TYR A 102 -0.03 -5.21 8.51
N ILE A 103 0.60 -5.10 9.67
CA ILE A 103 1.40 -3.93 10.06
C ILE A 103 2.81 -4.37 10.37
N GLY A 104 3.78 -3.45 10.30
CA GLY A 104 5.10 -3.75 10.82
C GLY A 104 6.21 -2.82 10.39
N SER A 105 7.43 -3.35 10.43
CA SER A 105 8.65 -2.56 10.35
C SER A 105 9.29 -2.52 8.96
N ALA A 106 8.99 -3.52 8.11
CA ALA A 106 9.62 -3.66 6.80
C ALA A 106 9.06 -2.67 5.78
N ASP A 107 9.97 -2.00 5.06
CA ASP A 107 9.73 -1.53 3.69
C ASP A 107 10.07 -2.66 2.71
N LEU A 108 9.55 -2.58 1.49
CA LEU A 108 9.86 -3.54 0.43
C LEU A 108 11.15 -3.16 -0.29
N MET A 109 12.28 -3.25 0.43
CA MET A 109 13.61 -3.02 -0.11
C MET A 109 14.52 -4.23 0.15
N PRO A 110 15.50 -4.54 -0.73
CA PRO A 110 16.42 -5.66 -0.53
C PRO A 110 17.13 -5.63 0.83
N ARG A 111 17.56 -4.45 1.30
CA ARG A 111 18.21 -4.34 2.63
C ARG A 111 17.27 -4.70 3.80
N ASN A 112 15.97 -4.47 3.69
CA ASN A 112 14.99 -4.81 4.72
C ASN A 112 14.60 -6.30 4.64
N LEU A 113 14.55 -6.85 3.43
CA LEU A 113 14.09 -8.20 3.18
C LEU A 113 15.21 -9.25 3.28
N ASP A 114 16.47 -8.90 3.00
CA ASP A 114 17.58 -9.87 2.97
C ASP A 114 18.56 -9.72 4.14
N ARG A 115 18.71 -8.50 4.67
CA ARG A 115 19.83 -8.15 5.57
C ARG A 115 19.39 -7.68 6.96
N ARG A 116 18.09 -7.60 7.23
CA ARG A 116 17.54 -7.11 8.49
C ARG A 116 16.55 -8.09 9.07
N VAL A 117 16.47 -8.09 10.39
CA VAL A 117 15.37 -8.72 11.12
C VAL A 117 14.23 -7.71 11.15
N GLU A 118 13.17 -8.02 10.39
CA GLU A 118 11.96 -7.20 10.30
C GLU A 118 10.75 -8.08 10.58
N ALA A 119 9.68 -7.48 11.09
CA ALA A 119 8.42 -8.17 11.34
C ALA A 119 7.28 -7.50 10.59
N LEU A 120 6.43 -8.34 9.99
CA LEU A 120 5.05 -8.00 9.63
C LEU A 120 4.17 -8.93 10.46
N VAL A 121 3.17 -8.36 11.12
CA VAL A 121 2.24 -9.08 11.99
C VAL A 121 0.83 -8.95 11.43
N PRO A 122 0.06 -10.06 11.35
CA PRO A 122 -1.33 -9.99 10.97
C PRO A 122 -2.14 -9.27 12.06
N VAL A 123 -3.16 -8.54 11.64
CA VAL A 123 -4.15 -7.94 12.54
C VAL A 123 -5.45 -8.72 12.41
N GLU A 124 -5.78 -9.49 13.43
CA GLU A 124 -6.93 -10.42 13.42
C GLU A 124 -8.18 -9.82 14.05
N ASP A 125 -8.03 -8.85 14.96
CA ASP A 125 -9.17 -8.20 15.63
C ASP A 125 -9.98 -7.37 14.61
N PRO A 126 -11.29 -7.65 14.44
CA PRO A 126 -12.11 -6.96 13.44
C PRO A 126 -12.22 -5.45 13.64
N LEU A 127 -12.19 -4.95 14.89
CA LEU A 127 -12.24 -3.51 15.17
C LEU A 127 -10.93 -2.84 14.76
N LEU A 128 -9.80 -3.51 14.96
CA LEU A 128 -8.50 -3.02 14.49
C LEU A 128 -8.38 -3.08 12.97
N GLN A 129 -8.92 -4.12 12.32
CA GLN A 129 -8.99 -4.19 10.85
C GLN A 129 -9.84 -3.04 10.28
N ALA A 130 -11.01 -2.77 10.86
CA ALA A 130 -11.85 -1.64 10.45
C ALA A 130 -11.11 -0.30 10.59
N ARG A 131 -10.30 -0.14 11.64
CA ARG A 131 -9.46 1.05 11.81
C ARG A 131 -8.34 1.15 10.77
N LEU A 132 -7.70 0.04 10.40
CA LEU A 132 -6.70 0.03 9.34
C LEU A 132 -7.30 0.34 7.98
N HIS A 133 -8.50 -0.18 7.71
CA HIS A 133 -9.26 0.13 6.51
C HIS A 133 -9.54 1.63 6.42
N GLU A 134 -10.10 2.25 7.47
CA GLU A 134 -10.32 3.70 7.53
C GLU A 134 -9.04 4.52 7.30
N ILE A 135 -7.90 4.07 7.84
CA ILE A 135 -6.61 4.74 7.60
C ILE A 135 -6.23 4.70 6.12
N LEU A 136 -6.36 3.54 5.48
CA LEU A 136 -6.05 3.40 4.06
C LEU A 136 -7.00 4.23 3.20
N ASP A 137 -8.30 4.20 3.48
CA ASP A 137 -9.31 4.97 2.75
C ASP A 137 -9.04 6.47 2.85
N VAL A 138 -8.83 6.99 4.06
CA VAL A 138 -8.47 8.41 4.27
C VAL A 138 -7.21 8.80 3.49
N ASN A 139 -6.21 7.91 3.41
CA ASN A 139 -5.02 8.18 2.59
C ASN A 139 -5.29 8.14 1.08
N LEU A 140 -6.21 7.29 0.62
CA LEU A 140 -6.58 7.14 -0.80
C LEU A 140 -7.55 8.23 -1.28
N GLU A 141 -8.31 8.85 -0.37
CA GLU A 141 -9.22 9.96 -0.66
C GLU A 141 -8.52 11.32 -0.70
N ASP A 142 -7.30 11.43 -0.14
CA ASP A 142 -6.57 12.70 -0.07
C ASP A 142 -6.37 13.35 -1.43
N ASP A 143 -6.75 14.63 -1.51
CA ASP A 143 -6.61 15.49 -2.68
C ASP A 143 -5.88 16.80 -2.36
N SER A 144 -5.38 16.94 -1.14
CA SER A 144 -4.79 18.18 -0.60
C SER A 144 -3.29 18.05 -0.38
N LEU A 145 -2.85 16.92 0.17
CA LEU A 145 -1.45 16.59 0.46
C LEU A 145 -0.89 15.53 -0.50
N ALA A 146 -1.76 14.88 -1.28
CA ALA A 146 -1.41 13.80 -2.18
C ALA A 146 -0.68 14.26 -3.45
N TRP A 147 0.29 13.46 -3.83
CA TRP A 147 0.97 13.48 -5.12
C TRP A 147 0.77 12.13 -5.79
N ALA A 148 0.52 12.11 -7.09
CA ALA A 148 0.41 10.90 -7.91
C ALA A 148 1.65 10.75 -8.79
N LEU A 149 2.17 9.52 -8.90
CA LEU A 149 3.24 9.18 -9.84
C LEU A 149 2.61 8.78 -11.18
N GLY A 150 2.95 9.51 -12.24
CA GLY A 150 2.48 9.26 -13.59
C GLY A 150 3.29 8.19 -14.33
N PRO A 151 2.78 7.71 -15.49
CA PRO A 151 3.46 6.73 -16.33
C PRO A 151 4.74 7.28 -16.97
N ASP A 152 4.95 8.59 -16.97
CA ASP A 152 6.18 9.26 -17.42
C ASP A 152 7.21 9.43 -16.28
N THR A 153 6.97 8.80 -15.11
CA THR A 153 7.78 8.89 -13.89
C THR A 153 7.79 10.27 -13.23
N THR A 154 6.89 11.16 -13.63
CA THR A 154 6.74 12.47 -13.00
C THR A 154 5.76 12.41 -11.84
N TRP A 155 6.06 13.15 -10.78
CA TRP A 155 5.13 13.36 -9.67
C TRP A 155 4.33 14.63 -9.92
N SER A 156 3.02 14.52 -9.85
CA SER A 156 2.09 15.65 -9.94
C SER A 156 1.23 15.72 -8.70
N ARG A 157 0.91 16.93 -8.23
CA ARG A 157 0.00 17.09 -7.10
C ARG A 157 -1.40 16.64 -7.54
N VAL A 158 -2.08 15.89 -6.69
CA VAL A 158 -3.51 15.59 -6.90
C VAL A 158 -4.27 16.91 -6.76
N LEU A 159 -5.15 17.20 -7.72
CA LEU A 159 -5.95 18.42 -7.74
C LEU A 159 -7.42 18.02 -7.61
N GLY A 160 -7.87 17.75 -6.39
CA GLY A 160 -9.29 17.57 -6.11
C GLY A 160 -9.97 18.86 -5.65
N THR A 161 -11.29 18.84 -5.68
CA THR A 161 -12.13 19.97 -5.28
C THR A 161 -12.64 19.85 -3.84
N ASP A 162 -12.46 18.69 -3.21
CA ASP A 162 -13.06 18.35 -1.93
C ASP A 162 -12.23 18.89 -0.76
N GLN A 163 -10.96 19.23 -1.02
CA GLN A 163 -9.99 19.74 -0.03
C GLN A 163 -9.86 18.78 1.17
N PHE A 164 -9.89 17.49 0.87
CA PHE A 164 -9.72 16.42 1.81
C PHE A 164 -8.24 16.26 2.17
N ASP A 165 -7.93 16.58 3.43
CA ASP A 165 -6.59 16.53 4.01
C ASP A 165 -6.50 15.38 5.02
N THR A 166 -5.65 14.40 4.71
CA THR A 166 -5.36 13.23 5.55
C THR A 166 -5.00 13.62 6.98
N HIS A 167 -4.08 14.57 7.15
CA HIS A 167 -3.51 14.91 8.45
C HIS A 167 -4.57 15.55 9.33
N ARG A 168 -5.38 16.45 8.77
CA ARG A 168 -6.53 17.05 9.48
C ARG A 168 -7.59 16.00 9.81
N ARG A 169 -7.89 15.08 8.89
CA ARG A 169 -8.89 14.03 9.15
C ARG A 169 -8.45 13.11 10.29
N PHE A 170 -7.18 12.68 10.32
CA PHE A 170 -6.66 11.87 11.42
C PHE A 170 -6.62 12.62 12.75
N GLU A 171 -6.28 13.91 12.75
CA GLU A 171 -6.38 14.75 13.96
C GLU A 171 -7.81 14.78 14.50
N ALA A 172 -8.82 14.97 13.63
CA ALA A 172 -10.23 14.96 14.03
C ALA A 172 -10.66 13.60 14.60
N ILE A 173 -10.35 12.50 13.90
CA ILE A 173 -10.66 11.13 14.36
C ILE A 173 -10.03 10.86 15.74
N ALA A 174 -8.79 11.31 15.96
CA ALA A 174 -8.11 11.12 17.23
C ALA A 174 -8.77 11.88 18.39
N LEU A 175 -9.33 13.08 18.12
CA LEU A 175 -10.06 13.87 19.12
C LEU A 175 -11.46 13.30 19.43
N GLU A 176 -12.14 12.73 18.44
CA GLU A 176 -13.45 12.09 18.59
C GLU A 176 -13.36 10.81 19.44
N ARG A 177 -12.30 10.01 19.24
CA ARG A 177 -12.12 8.70 19.87
C ARG A 177 -11.44 8.77 21.25
N ARG A 178 -11.79 9.74 22.09
CA ARG A 178 -11.19 9.88 23.44
C ARG A 178 -11.11 8.51 24.14
N PHE A 179 -9.88 8.11 24.48
CA PHE A 179 -9.57 6.87 25.20
C PHE A 179 -10.12 6.89 26.63
#